data_AF-A0A7V4N0P7-F1
#
_entry.id   AF-A0A7V4N0P7-F1
#
_cell.length_a   1.000
_cell.length_b   1.000
_cell.length_c   1.000
_cell.angle_alpha   90.00
_cell.angle_beta   90.00
_cell.angle_gamma   90.00
#
_symmetry.space_group_name_H-M   'P 1'
#
loop_
_entity.id
_entity.type
_entity.pdbx_description
1 polymer ?
#
loop_
_entity_poly.entity_id
_entity_poly.type
_entity_poly.pdbx_seq_one_letter_code
_entity_poly.pdbx_strand_id
1 'polypeptide(L)'
;MVVVTPRGQYVLRRRNPRYSDPDQLRFDHSVLHELARRGLPVPHVVKTLTGSRWLSHEGHIYELHQYIEGRTPIPRHPRSTTWNTCSRIRRADLTPIPGTRKRAS
;
A
#
# COMPACT_ATOMS: atom_id res chain seq x y z
N MET A 1 -7.02 3.08 -11.76
CA MET A 1 -6.83 3.96 -12.94
C MET A 1 -5.39 4.43 -12.96
N VAL A 2 -4.73 4.43 -14.12
CA VAL A 2 -3.38 5.01 -14.26
C VAL A 2 -3.51 6.52 -14.49
N VAL A 3 -2.68 7.31 -13.81
CA VAL A 3 -2.60 8.76 -13.94
C VAL A 3 -1.18 9.10 -14.39
N VAL A 4 -1.06 9.73 -15.56
CA VAL A 4 0.23 10.15 -16.12
C VAL A 4 0.37 11.65 -15.94
N THR A 5 1.54 12.08 -15.44
CA THR A 5 1.87 13.50 -15.23
C THR A 5 3.30 13.75 -15.70
N PRO A 6 3.71 15.03 -15.89
CA PRO A 6 5.12 15.36 -16.13
C PRO A 6 6.07 14.91 -15.01
N ARG A 7 5.55 14.66 -13.79
CA ARG A 7 6.32 14.19 -12.63
C ARG A 7 6.34 12.67 -12.48
N GLY A 8 5.81 11.93 -13.45
CA GLY A 8 5.77 10.47 -13.46
C GLY A 8 4.37 9.88 -13.52
N GLN A 9 4.31 8.56 -13.34
CA GLN A 9 3.10 7.76 -13.43
C GLN A 9 2.63 7.29 -12.05
N TYR A 10 1.32 7.24 -11.90
CA TYR A 10 0.66 6.91 -10.65
C TYR A 10 -0.53 5.99 -10.88
N VAL A 11 -0.98 5.33 -9.82
CA VAL A 11 -2.22 4.56 -9.80
C VAL A 11 -3.16 5.19 -8.79
N LEU A 12 -4.28 5.71 -9.29
CA LEU A 12 -5.41 6.11 -8.46
C LEU A 12 -6.24 4.88 -8.13
N ARG A 13 -6.37 4.60 -6.84
CA ARG A 13 -7.12 3.48 -6.29
C ARG A 13 -8.30 3.99 -5.47
N ARG A 14 -9.51 3.60 -5.86
CA ARG A 14 -10.69 3.72 -5.02
C ARG A 14 -10.70 2.57 -4.02
N ARG A 15 -10.87 2.86 -2.73
CA ARG A 15 -10.96 1.86 -1.67
C ARG A 15 -12.36 1.28 -1.55
N ASN A 16 -12.43 0.01 -1.18
CA ASN A 16 -13.69 -0.61 -0.80
C ASN A 16 -14.15 0.01 0.53
N PRO A 17 -15.35 0.62 0.62
CA PRO A 17 -15.85 1.28 1.82
C PRO A 17 -15.75 0.44 3.11
N ARG A 18 -15.88 -0.89 3.01
CA ARG A 18 -15.76 -1.81 4.16
C ARG A 18 -14.37 -1.79 4.82
N TYR A 19 -13.33 -1.39 4.08
CA TYR A 19 -11.93 -1.36 4.52
C TYR A 19 -11.33 0.04 4.38
N SER A 20 -12.18 1.06 4.59
CA SER A 20 -11.86 2.48 4.45
C SER A 20 -11.88 3.26 5.76
N ASP A 21 -11.95 2.57 6.90
CA ASP A 21 -11.83 3.19 8.21
C ASP A 21 -10.47 3.89 8.37
N PRO A 22 -10.41 5.15 8.88
CA PRO A 22 -9.16 5.88 8.99
C PRO A 22 -8.08 5.20 9.83
N ASP A 23 -8.40 4.46 10.90
CA ASP A 23 -7.41 3.73 11.69
C ASP A 23 -6.85 2.55 10.91
N GLN A 24 -7.70 1.85 10.17
CA GLN A 24 -7.26 0.79 9.27
C GLN A 24 -6.35 1.33 8.16
N LEU A 25 -6.68 2.48 7.56
CA LEU A 25 -5.81 3.13 6.56
C LEU A 25 -4.45 3.51 7.14
N ARG A 26 -4.44 4.13 8.33
CA ARG A 26 -3.19 4.49 9.02
C ARG A 26 -2.33 3.25 9.28
N PHE A 27 -2.94 2.16 9.72
CA PHE A 27 -2.25 0.90 9.93
C PHE A 27 -1.68 0.35 8.62
N ASP A 28 -2.48 0.22 7.57
CA ASP A 28 -2.05 -0.25 6.24
C ASP A 28 -0.86 0.59 5.72
N HIS A 29 -0.91 1.92 5.89
CA HIS A 29 0.16 2.83 5.48
C HIS A 29 1.43 2.66 6.30
N SER A 30 1.30 2.41 7.61
CA SER A 30 2.46 2.15 8.48
C SER A 30 3.19 0.87 8.07
N VAL A 31 2.45 -0.17 7.70
CA VAL A 31 3.00 -1.43 7.21
C VAL A 31 3.75 -1.21 5.89
N LEU A 32 3.13 -0.53 4.92
CA LEU A 32 3.78 -0.22 3.65
C LEU A 32 5.05 0.63 3.86
N HIS A 33 5.00 1.60 4.76
CA HIS A 33 6.16 2.43 5.08
C HIS A 33 7.32 1.61 5.65
N GLU A 34 7.03 0.71 6.59
CA GLU A 34 8.06 -0.14 7.19
C GLU A 34 8.65 -1.14 6.19
N LEU A 35 7.82 -1.76 5.34
CA LEU A 35 8.29 -2.65 4.29
C LEU A 35 9.20 -1.92 3.30
N ALA A 36 8.82 -0.70 2.89
CA ALA A 36 9.66 0.14 2.04
C ALA A 36 10.99 0.51 2.72
N ARG A 37 10.97 0.86 4.02
CA ARG A 37 12.18 1.16 4.80
C ARG A 37 13.14 -0.02 4.86
N ARG A 38 12.63 -1.26 4.79
CA ARG A 38 13.42 -2.50 4.70
C ARG A 38 13.85 -2.86 3.26
N GLY A 39 13.66 -1.95 2.30
CA GLY A 39 14.08 -2.14 0.91
C GLY A 39 13.21 -3.12 0.12
N LEU A 40 11.96 -3.36 0.54
CA LEU A 40 11.02 -4.17 -0.21
C LEU A 40 10.33 -3.34 -1.29
N PRO A 41 10.10 -3.92 -2.49
CA PRO A 41 9.43 -3.23 -3.59
C PRO A 41 7.92 -3.18 -3.32
N VAL A 42 7.50 -2.20 -2.52
CA VAL A 42 6.10 -1.95 -2.18
C VAL A 42 5.64 -0.60 -2.73
N PRO A 43 4.36 -0.44 -3.08
CA PRO A 43 3.84 0.83 -3.60
C PRO A 43 3.87 1.91 -2.52
N HIS A 44 4.42 3.07 -2.87
CA HIS A 44 4.43 4.24 -2.02
C HIS A 44 3.15 5.06 -2.18
N VAL A 45 2.50 5.40 -1.06
CA VAL A 45 1.32 6.27 -1.04
C VAL A 45 1.75 7.74 -1.11
N VAL A 46 1.32 8.42 -2.16
CA VAL A 46 1.61 9.84 -2.41
C VAL A 46 0.75 10.71 -1.49
N LYS A 47 1.35 11.77 -0.95
CA LYS A 47 0.60 12.74 -0.14
C LYS A 47 -0.24 13.66 -1.02
N THR A 48 -1.43 14.02 -0.54
CA THR A 48 -2.19 15.15 -1.06
C THR A 48 -1.44 16.46 -0.78
N LEU A 49 -1.89 17.56 -1.39
CA LEU A 49 -1.35 18.90 -1.13
C LEU A 49 -1.48 19.32 0.35
N THR A 50 -2.47 18.78 1.06
CA THR A 50 -2.70 19.02 2.49
C THR A 50 -1.90 18.07 3.40
N GLY A 51 -1.09 17.18 2.82
CA GLY A 51 -0.26 16.23 3.56
C GLY A 51 -0.95 14.92 3.96
N SER A 52 -2.27 14.77 3.70
CA SER A 52 -3.00 13.50 3.89
C SER A 52 -2.49 12.43 2.92
N ARG A 53 -2.71 11.15 3.26
CA ARG A 53 -2.36 9.99 2.42
C ARG A 53 -3.56 9.46 1.63
N TRP A 54 -4.74 10.01 1.86
CA TRP A 54 -5.96 9.68 1.15
C TRP A 54 -6.79 10.94 0.93
N LEU A 55 -7.68 10.86 -0.06
CA LEU A 55 -8.68 11.89 -0.36
C LEU A 55 -10.07 11.30 -0.16
N SER A 56 -10.93 12.02 0.57
CA SER A 56 -12.37 11.74 0.57
C SER A 56 -13.05 12.62 -0.46
N HIS A 57 -13.82 12.01 -1.36
CA HIS A 57 -14.57 12.72 -2.39
C HIS A 57 -15.84 11.93 -2.70
N GLU A 58 -17.00 12.60 -2.67
CA GLU A 58 -18.31 11.99 -2.96
C GLU A 58 -18.61 10.70 -2.18
N GLY A 59 -18.28 10.68 -0.88
CA GLY A 59 -18.49 9.48 -0.04
C GLY A 59 -17.56 8.31 -0.34
N HIS A 60 -16.51 8.54 -1.13
CA HIS A 60 -15.51 7.54 -1.47
C HIS A 60 -14.12 7.96 -0.98
N ILE A 61 -13.29 6.95 -0.66
CA ILE A 61 -11.90 7.15 -0.27
C ILE A 61 -10.99 6.72 -1.42
N TYR A 62 -10.05 7.60 -1.75
CA TYR A 62 -9.09 7.42 -2.81
C TYR A 62 -7.66 7.50 -2.28
N GLU A 63 -6.80 6.64 -2.80
CA GLU A 63 -5.36 6.63 -2.55
C GLU A 63 -4.64 6.78 -3.89
N LEU A 64 -3.58 7.59 -3.90
CA LEU A 64 -2.70 7.71 -5.05
C LEU A 64 -1.40 6.99 -4.72
N HIS A 65 -1.05 5.98 -5.51
CA HIS A 65 0.20 5.23 -5.36
C HIS A 65 1.16 5.56 -6.50
N GLN A 66 2.45 5.52 -6.24
CA GLN A 66 3.45 5.52 -7.30
C GLN A 66 3.24 4.28 -8.20
N TYR A 67 3.27 4.47 -9.52
CA TYR A 67 3.18 3.35 -10.45
C TYR A 67 4.46 2.51 -10.35
N ILE A 68 4.30 1.21 -10.14
CA ILE A 68 5.38 0.23 -10.20
C ILE A 68 5.25 -0.50 -11.52
N GLU A 69 6.27 -0.40 -12.36
CA GLU A 69 6.34 -1.18 -13.58
C GLU A 69 6.52 -2.66 -13.23
N GLY A 70 5.46 -3.43 -13.42
CA GLY A 70 5.45 -4.87 -13.19
C GLY A 70 5.76 -5.62 -14.47
N ARG A 71 6.54 -6.70 -14.37
CA ARG A 71 6.53 -7.77 -15.36
C ARG A 71 5.56 -8.84 -14.88
N THR A 72 4.59 -9.23 -15.71
CA THR A 72 3.68 -10.33 -15.40
C THR A 72 4.49 -11.60 -15.15
N PRO A 73 4.41 -12.23 -13.97
CA PRO A 73 5.09 -13.49 -13.72
C PRO A 73 4.60 -14.56 -14.68
N ILE A 74 5.53 -15.23 -15.37
CA ILE A 74 5.20 -16.34 -16.28
C ILE A 74 4.70 -17.52 -15.42
N PRO A 75 3.48 -18.06 -15.64
CA PRO A 75 2.84 -18.99 -14.71
C PRO A 75 3.55 -20.34 -14.45
N ARG A 76 4.57 -20.70 -15.24
CA ARG A 76 5.14 -22.07 -15.29
C ARG A 76 6.62 -22.19 -14.91
N HIS A 77 7.21 -21.23 -14.18
CA HIS A 77 8.59 -21.40 -13.69
C HIS A 77 8.63 -21.64 -12.16
N PRO A 78 9.13 -22.80 -11.69
CA PRO A 78 9.09 -23.21 -10.28
C PRO A 78 9.98 -22.40 -9.32
N ARG A 79 10.62 -21.32 -9.78
CA ARG A 79 11.37 -20.35 -8.95
C ARG A 79 10.98 -18.90 -9.24
N SER A 80 9.67 -18.61 -9.24
CA SER A 80 9.18 -17.26 -9.52
C SER A 80 9.62 -16.26 -8.44
N THR A 81 10.04 -15.07 -8.86
CA THR A 81 10.43 -13.90 -8.02
C THR A 81 9.38 -13.58 -6.93
N THR A 82 8.13 -13.99 -7.15
CA THR A 82 7.01 -13.88 -6.20
C THR A 82 7.28 -14.62 -4.88
N TRP A 83 7.86 -15.82 -4.92
CA TRP A 83 8.19 -16.59 -3.71
C TRP A 83 9.22 -15.86 -2.84
N ASN A 84 10.30 -15.35 -3.45
CA ASN A 84 11.31 -14.58 -2.74
C ASN A 84 10.73 -13.32 -2.08
N THR A 85 9.79 -12.65 -2.73
CA THR A 85 9.14 -11.45 -2.19
C THR A 85 8.25 -11.80 -0.99
N CYS A 86 7.39 -12.82 -1.12
CA CYS A 86 6.55 -13.29 0.00
C CYS A 86 7.39 -13.77 1.19
N SER A 87 8.48 -14.51 0.95
CA SER A 87 9.38 -14.95 2.02
C SER A 87 10.10 -13.79 2.71
N ARG A 88 10.42 -12.71 2.00
CA ARG A 88 11.01 -11.50 2.59
C ARG A 88 9.99 -10.69 3.39
N ILE A 89 8.73 -10.62 2.94
CA ILE A 89 7.64 -10.00 3.70
C ILE A 89 7.38 -10.80 4.97
N ARG A 90 7.30 -12.13 4.90
CA ARG A 90 7.07 -12.98 6.09
C ARG A 90 8.22 -12.93 7.10
N ARG A 91 9.46 -12.78 6.63
CA ARG A 91 10.64 -12.58 7.49
C ARG A 91 10.80 -11.16 8.02
N ALA A 92 10.13 -10.18 7.40
CA ALA A 92 10.02 -8.87 8.02
C ALA A 92 9.10 -9.05 9.23
N ASP A 93 9.70 -9.25 10.40
CA ASP A 93 8.97 -9.26 11.66
C ASP A 93 8.22 -7.92 11.79
N LEU A 94 6.94 -7.94 11.44
CA LEU A 94 6.00 -6.84 11.52
C LEU A 94 5.36 -6.91 12.91
N THR A 95 6.18 -6.75 13.95
CA THR A 95 5.67 -6.66 15.30
C THR A 95 4.71 -5.47 15.35
N PRO A 96 3.42 -5.67 15.70
CA PRO A 96 2.46 -4.59 15.67
C PRO A 96 2.90 -3.48 16.63
N ILE A 97 2.83 -2.23 16.16
CA ILE A 97 3.12 -1.05 16.97
C ILE A 97 2.18 -1.10 18.19
N PRO A 98 2.68 -1.13 19.44
CA PRO A 98 1.84 -1.24 20.62
C PRO A 98 1.01 0.05 20.74
N GLY A 99 -0.31 -0.04 20.52
CA GLY A 99 -1.21 1.11 20.67
C GLY A 99 -2.65 0.94 20.19
N THR A 100 -2.94 0.07 19.23
CA THR A 100 -4.32 -0.10 18.72
C THR A 100 -5.07 -1.20 19.47
N ARG A 101 -5.44 -0.95 20.73
CA ARG A 101 -6.44 -1.78 21.43
C ARG A 101 -7.81 -1.44 20.86
N LYS A 102 -8.42 -2.33 20.08
CA LYS A 102 -9.86 -2.27 19.81
C LYS A 102 -10.59 -2.42 21.15
N ARG A 103 -11.29 -1.38 21.60
CA ARG A 103 -12.37 -1.57 22.58
C ARG A 103 -13.51 -2.25 21.83
N ALA A 104 -13.82 -3.48 22.21
CA ALA A 104 -15.08 -4.10 21.89
C ALA A 104 -16.17 -3.44 22.75
N SER A 105 -17.22 -2.97 22.09
CA SER A 105 -18.54 -2.74 22.66
C SER A 105 -19.54 -3.43 21.76
#